data_AF-A0A938SRL1-F1
#
_entry.id   AF-A0A938SRL1-F1
#
_cell.length_a   1.000
_cell.length_b   1.000
_cell.length_c   1.000
_cell.angle_alpha   90.00
_cell.angle_beta   90.00
_cell.angle_gamma   90.00
#
_symmetry.space_group_name_H-M   'P 1'
#
loop_
_entity.id
_entity.type
_entity.pdbx_description
1 polymer ?
#
loop_
_entity_poly.entity_id
_entity_poly.type
_entity_poly.pdbx_seq_one_letter_code
_entity_poly.pdbx_strand_id
1 'polypeptide(L)'
;MSGLFGSTPPPDAHDRLLIAAYERAGRTLDDLPYTPQFGAIVAAARGADADATPRAVLHRLHTLRKAGRLPRLGRGEAPPPRIEREEEAALTDLVVEAAGTLGQRDRLPFTPAFDRLVERFNAGTGRSLTPHDVWRLVARLAK
;
A
#
# COMPACT_ATOMS: atom_id res chain seq x y z
N MET A 1 24.04 -30.55 -10.81
CA MET A 1 23.54 -29.85 -9.61
C MET A 1 24.18 -28.48 -9.55
N SER A 2 23.57 -27.48 -10.21
CA SER A 2 24.13 -26.12 -10.24
C SER A 2 23.11 -25.15 -9.63
N GLY A 3 23.39 -24.70 -8.41
CA GLY A 3 22.58 -23.72 -7.68
C GLY A 3 22.73 -22.33 -8.28
N LEU A 4 21.72 -21.90 -9.03
CA LEU A 4 21.51 -20.53 -9.50
C LEU A 4 21.07 -19.64 -8.33
N PHE A 5 21.98 -19.30 -7.41
CA PHE A 5 21.73 -18.21 -6.47
C PHE A 5 22.13 -16.89 -7.11
N GLY A 6 21.19 -16.30 -7.87
CA GLY A 6 21.29 -14.92 -8.30
C GLY A 6 21.31 -14.01 -7.07
N SER A 7 22.51 -13.55 -6.69
CA SER A 7 22.65 -12.55 -5.63
C SER A 7 21.91 -11.29 -6.04
N THR A 8 20.88 -10.89 -5.30
CA THR A 8 20.11 -9.68 -5.63
C THR A 8 21.04 -8.48 -5.54
N PRO A 9 21.25 -7.70 -6.62
CA PRO A 9 22.23 -6.61 -6.66
C PRO A 9 21.90 -5.56 -5.61
N PRO A 10 22.86 -5.02 -4.84
CA PRO A 10 22.60 -4.16 -3.68
C PRO A 10 21.66 -2.98 -4.02
N PRO A 11 20.91 -2.43 -3.03
CA PRO A 11 20.02 -1.30 -3.29
C PRO A 11 20.81 -0.11 -3.85
N ASP A 12 20.29 0.47 -4.92
CA ASP A 12 20.85 1.67 -5.52
C ASP A 12 20.65 2.90 -4.63
N ALA A 13 21.15 4.06 -5.06
CA ALA A 13 21.05 5.30 -4.29
C ALA A 13 19.58 5.72 -4.03
N HIS A 14 18.69 5.48 -4.99
CA HIS A 14 17.27 5.80 -4.88
C HIS A 14 16.58 4.87 -3.88
N ASP A 15 16.86 3.57 -3.94
CA ASP A 15 16.36 2.58 -2.97
C ASP A 15 16.78 2.91 -1.55
N ARG A 16 18.05 3.26 -1.33
CA ARG A 16 18.53 3.65 0.01
C ARG A 16 17.80 4.87 0.56
N LEU A 17 17.51 5.85 -0.31
CA LEU A 17 16.72 7.03 0.05
C LEU A 17 15.30 6.65 0.46
N LEU A 18 14.62 5.79 -0.33
CA LEU A 18 13.28 5.30 -0.02
C LEU A 18 13.23 4.50 1.28
N ILE A 19 14.20 3.61 1.51
CA ILE A 19 14.32 2.83 2.75
C ILE A 19 14.47 3.75 3.95
N ALA A 20 15.39 4.73 3.89
CA ALA A 20 15.60 5.67 4.99
C ALA A 20 14.36 6.56 5.25
N ALA A 21 13.64 6.96 4.20
CA ALA A 21 12.39 7.70 4.34
C ALA A 21 11.28 6.83 4.96
N TYR A 22 11.21 5.57 4.56
CA TYR A 22 10.27 4.59 5.13
C TYR A 22 10.55 4.32 6.61
N GLU A 23 11.81 4.16 7.00
CA GLU A 23 12.22 4.02 8.41
C GLU A 23 11.78 5.21 9.26
N ARG A 24 12.03 6.44 8.77
CA ARG A 24 11.58 7.67 9.45
C ARG A 24 10.06 7.76 9.56
N ALA A 25 9.33 7.24 8.57
CA ALA A 25 7.86 7.20 8.62
C ALA A 25 7.34 6.30 9.74
N GLY A 26 8.09 5.25 10.12
CA GLY A 26 7.80 4.44 11.31
C GLY A 26 6.51 3.59 11.21
N ARG A 27 5.90 3.48 10.02
CA ARG A 27 4.62 2.78 9.78
C ARG A 27 4.79 1.50 8.98
N THR A 28 3.91 0.53 9.19
CA THR A 28 3.84 -0.65 8.31
C THR A 28 3.48 -0.24 6.87
N LEU A 29 3.95 -0.99 5.87
CA LEU A 29 3.63 -0.70 4.46
C LEU A 29 2.12 -0.73 4.18
N ASP A 30 1.38 -1.58 4.89
CA ASP A 30 -0.08 -1.68 4.76
C ASP A 30 -0.81 -0.49 5.44
N ASP A 31 -0.15 0.23 6.34
CA ASP A 31 -0.65 1.46 7.01
C ASP A 31 -0.12 2.75 6.35
N LEU A 32 0.69 2.63 5.31
CA LEU A 32 1.39 3.77 4.76
C LEU A 32 0.54 4.60 3.79
N PRO A 33 -0.21 4.01 2.83
CA PRO A 33 -0.91 4.78 1.79
C PRO A 33 -1.82 5.86 2.35
N TYR A 34 -1.90 6.99 1.64
CA TYR A 34 -2.77 8.14 1.97
C TYR A 34 -2.46 8.87 3.28
N THR A 35 -1.32 8.58 3.92
CA THR A 35 -0.87 9.29 5.12
C THR A 35 0.07 10.45 4.80
N PRO A 36 0.19 11.47 5.68
CA PRO A 36 1.21 12.51 5.55
C PRO A 36 2.64 11.93 5.51
N GLN A 37 2.90 10.86 6.25
CA GLN A 37 4.19 10.18 6.25
C GLN A 37 4.51 9.58 4.89
N PHE A 38 3.52 9.03 4.19
CA PHE A 38 3.72 8.59 2.81
C PHE A 38 3.96 9.77 1.86
N GLY A 39 3.24 10.88 2.05
CA GLY A 39 3.51 12.13 1.34
C GLY A 39 4.97 12.57 1.47
N ALA A 40 5.55 12.47 2.67
CA ALA A 40 6.97 12.78 2.90
C ALA A 40 7.92 11.81 2.17
N ILE A 41 7.58 10.53 2.06
CA ILE A 41 8.36 9.56 1.28
C ILE A 41 8.28 9.89 -0.22
N VAL A 42 7.10 10.22 -0.74
CA VAL A 42 6.93 10.63 -2.13
C VAL A 42 7.72 11.92 -2.42
N ALA A 43 7.69 12.89 -1.51
CA ALA A 43 8.47 14.12 -1.65
C ALA A 43 9.98 13.84 -1.69
N ALA A 44 10.47 12.91 -0.85
CA ALA A 44 11.86 12.48 -0.88
C ALA A 44 12.22 11.79 -2.21
N ALA A 45 11.33 10.92 -2.71
CA ALA A 45 11.50 10.26 -4.00
C ALA A 45 11.58 11.28 -5.15
N ARG A 46 10.74 12.33 -5.10
CA ARG A 46 10.72 13.42 -6.08
C ARG A 46 11.98 14.26 -6.12
N GLY A 47 12.72 14.32 -5.02
CA GLY A 47 14.05 14.92 -5.01
C GLY A 47 15.07 14.18 -5.89
N ALA A 48 14.85 12.90 -6.17
CA ALA A 48 15.70 12.07 -7.03
C ALA A 48 15.08 11.79 -8.41
N ASP A 49 13.75 11.76 -8.51
CA ASP A 49 12.97 11.54 -9.73
C ASP A 49 11.72 12.44 -9.70
N ALA A 50 11.76 13.57 -10.40
CA ALA A 50 10.70 14.58 -10.36
C ALA A 50 9.32 14.03 -10.77
N ASP A 51 9.29 12.99 -11.60
CA ASP A 51 8.06 12.38 -12.12
C ASP A 51 7.54 11.25 -11.21
N ALA A 52 8.19 11.00 -10.07
CA ALA A 52 7.79 9.97 -9.12
C ALA A 52 6.32 10.18 -8.66
N THR A 53 5.47 9.22 -9.05
CA THR A 53 4.07 9.19 -8.64
C THR A 53 3.89 8.44 -7.31
N PRO A 54 2.87 8.78 -6.50
CA PRO A 54 2.53 8.03 -5.29
C PRO A 54 2.40 6.51 -5.56
N ARG A 55 1.78 6.14 -6.69
CA ARG A 55 1.64 4.75 -7.11
C ARG A 55 2.99 4.07 -7.35
N ALA A 56 3.88 4.72 -8.10
CA ALA A 56 5.20 4.19 -8.42
C ALA A 56 6.06 4.02 -7.15
N VAL A 57 6.03 5.01 -6.25
CA VAL A 57 6.73 4.94 -4.96
C VAL A 57 6.21 3.80 -4.10
N LEU A 58 4.87 3.65 -3.96
CA LEU A 58 4.29 2.54 -3.23
C LEU A 58 4.70 1.20 -3.84
N HIS A 59 4.56 1.07 -5.16
CA HIS A 59 4.97 -0.14 -5.88
C HIS A 59 6.44 -0.49 -5.62
N ARG A 60 7.34 0.50 -5.63
CA ARG A 60 8.76 0.28 -5.33
C ARG A 60 8.98 -0.22 -3.91
N LEU A 61 8.28 0.35 -2.91
CA LEU A 61 8.35 -0.15 -1.53
C LEU A 61 7.87 -1.60 -1.41
N HIS A 62 6.80 -2.01 -2.11
CA HIS A 62 6.38 -3.42 -2.15
C HIS A 62 7.46 -4.33 -2.75
N THR A 63 8.13 -3.89 -3.83
CA THR A 63 9.24 -4.62 -4.45
C THR A 63 10.42 -4.76 -3.48
N LEU A 64 10.79 -3.68 -2.77
CA LEU A 64 11.84 -3.71 -1.75
C LEU A 64 11.49 -4.65 -0.58
N ARG A 65 10.22 -4.66 -0.14
CA ARG A 65 9.74 -5.60 0.89
C ARG A 65 9.88 -7.05 0.42
N LYS A 66 9.44 -7.36 -0.81
CA LYS A 66 9.56 -8.71 -1.40
C LYS A 66 11.01 -9.16 -1.57
N ALA A 67 11.92 -8.22 -1.83
CA ALA A 67 13.35 -8.47 -1.89
C ALA A 67 14.03 -8.59 -0.51
N GLY A 68 13.28 -8.49 0.60
CA GLY A 68 13.83 -8.56 1.96
C GLY A 68 14.65 -7.33 2.38
N ARG A 69 14.52 -6.21 1.68
CA ARG A 69 15.32 -4.98 1.88
C ARG A 69 14.61 -3.92 2.70
N LEU A 70 13.30 -4.00 2.76
CA LEU A 70 12.51 -3.07 3.56
C LEU A 70 12.47 -3.57 5.01
N PRO A 71 12.89 -2.77 5.99
CA PRO A 71 12.87 -3.17 7.40
C PRO A 71 11.44 -3.47 7.87
N ARG A 72 11.30 -4.39 8.82
CA ARG A 72 10.00 -4.72 9.42
C ARG A 72 9.68 -3.68 10.49
N LEU A 73 8.86 -2.68 10.16
CA LEU A 73 8.40 -1.68 11.11
C LEU A 73 7.19 -2.20 11.90
N GLY A 74 7.19 -1.98 13.22
CA GLY A 74 6.29 -2.63 14.17
C GLY A 74 5.06 -1.83 14.60
N ARG A 75 4.89 -0.57 14.18
CA ARG A 75 3.69 0.22 14.51
C ARG A 75 2.76 0.30 13.30
N GLY A 76 1.71 -0.51 13.32
CA GLY A 76 0.46 -0.12 12.66
C GLY A 76 -0.28 0.79 13.62
N GLU A 77 -0.52 2.03 13.24
CA GLU A 77 -1.35 2.91 14.06
C GLU A 77 -2.81 2.50 13.90
N ALA A 78 -3.54 2.47 15.02
CA ALA A 78 -4.97 2.17 15.17
C ALA A 78 -5.51 0.92 14.42
N PRO A 79 -6.48 0.18 15.02
CA PRO A 79 -7.21 -0.82 14.25
C PRO A 79 -7.93 -0.12 13.08
N PRO A 80 -8.09 -0.79 11.92
CA PRO A 80 -8.97 -0.29 10.88
C PRO A 80 -10.38 -0.07 11.43
N PRO A 81 -11.21 0.76 10.78
CA PRO A 81 -12.62 0.88 11.14
C PRO A 81 -13.28 -0.49 11.28
N ARG A 82 -14.19 -0.62 12.24
CA ARG A 82 -15.00 -1.83 12.37
C ARG A 82 -16.12 -1.77 11.34
N ILE A 83 -16.28 -2.88 10.61
CA ILE A 83 -17.34 -3.10 9.64
C ILE A 83 -17.99 -4.45 9.92
N GLU A 84 -19.28 -4.56 9.60
CA GLU A 84 -20.07 -5.78 9.76
C GLU A 84 -19.73 -6.80 8.67
N ARG A 85 -20.14 -8.06 8.86
CA ARG A 85 -19.81 -9.16 7.94
C ARG A 85 -20.32 -8.91 6.52
N GLU A 86 -21.51 -8.34 6.39
CA GLU A 86 -22.13 -7.99 5.12
C GLU A 86 -21.31 -6.92 4.38
N GLU A 87 -20.74 -5.96 5.12
CA GLU A 87 -19.87 -4.93 4.58
C GLU A 87 -18.50 -5.51 4.17
N GLU A 88 -17.97 -6.49 4.91
CA GLU A 88 -16.75 -7.21 4.54
C GLU A 88 -16.92 -7.97 3.21
N ALA A 89 -18.06 -8.64 3.04
CA ALA A 89 -18.40 -9.33 1.79
C ALA A 89 -18.52 -8.32 0.63
N ALA A 90 -19.27 -7.24 0.83
CA ALA A 90 -19.42 -6.19 -0.19
C ALA A 90 -18.07 -5.56 -0.58
N LEU A 91 -17.19 -5.27 0.39
CA LEU A 91 -15.86 -4.75 0.11
C LEU A 91 -15.00 -5.76 -0.65
N THR A 92 -15.09 -7.04 -0.30
CA THR A 92 -14.36 -8.12 -1.00
C THR A 92 -14.77 -8.21 -2.46
N ASP A 93 -16.07 -8.18 -2.73
CA ASP A 93 -16.60 -8.23 -4.10
C ASP A 93 -16.12 -7.04 -4.94
N LEU A 94 -16.16 -5.83 -4.36
CA LEU A 94 -15.64 -4.63 -5.03
C LEU A 94 -14.14 -4.71 -5.32
N VAL A 95 -13.34 -5.27 -4.41
CA VAL A 95 -11.90 -5.46 -4.63
C VAL A 95 -11.64 -6.50 -5.72
N VAL A 96 -12.37 -7.62 -5.71
CA VAL A 96 -12.28 -8.66 -6.73
C VAL A 96 -12.69 -8.11 -8.10
N GLU A 97 -13.74 -7.30 -8.16
CA GLU A 97 -14.14 -6.62 -9.40
C GLU A 97 -13.05 -5.67 -9.92
N ALA A 98 -12.45 -4.86 -9.04
CA ALA A 98 -11.48 -3.83 -9.44
C ALA A 98 -10.06 -4.37 -9.69
N ALA A 99 -9.64 -5.43 -9.00
CA ALA A 99 -8.28 -5.95 -9.02
C ALA A 99 -8.17 -7.43 -9.44
N GLY A 100 -9.29 -8.11 -9.72
CA GLY A 100 -9.36 -9.53 -10.05
C GLY A 100 -9.32 -10.46 -8.83
N THR A 101 -8.47 -10.20 -7.83
CA THR A 101 -8.41 -10.98 -6.59
C THR A 101 -7.95 -10.11 -5.41
N LEU A 102 -8.29 -10.52 -4.18
CA LEU A 102 -7.73 -9.91 -2.95
C LEU A 102 -6.18 -9.95 -2.92
N GLY A 103 -5.57 -10.98 -3.53
CA GLY A 103 -4.11 -11.08 -3.64
C GLY A 103 -3.47 -9.97 -4.49
N GLN A 104 -4.24 -9.37 -5.41
CA GLN A 104 -3.77 -8.32 -6.32
C GLN A 104 -4.11 -6.90 -5.84
N ARG A 105 -4.65 -6.74 -4.62
CA ARG A 105 -5.01 -5.45 -4.00
C ARG A 105 -3.91 -4.38 -4.03
N ASP A 106 -2.63 -4.76 -4.00
CA ASP A 106 -1.48 -3.84 -4.06
C ASP A 106 -1.44 -3.00 -5.37
N ARG A 107 -2.33 -3.31 -6.34
CA ARG A 107 -2.55 -2.56 -7.57
C ARG A 107 -3.51 -1.38 -7.43
N LEU A 108 -4.34 -1.37 -6.39
CA LEU A 108 -5.44 -0.43 -6.24
C LEU A 108 -5.03 0.97 -5.75
N PRO A 109 -4.19 1.14 -4.70
CA PRO A 109 -3.93 2.47 -4.16
C PRO A 109 -3.43 3.46 -5.21
N PHE A 110 -3.92 4.69 -5.13
CA PHE A 110 -3.62 5.80 -6.03
C PHE A 110 -4.01 5.54 -7.49
N THR A 111 -5.14 4.85 -7.70
CA THR A 111 -5.71 4.64 -9.03
C THR A 111 -7.17 5.07 -9.07
N PRO A 112 -7.68 5.52 -10.24
CA PRO A 112 -9.10 5.83 -10.40
C PRO A 112 -10.03 4.67 -10.09
N ALA A 113 -9.56 3.43 -10.24
CA ALA A 113 -10.33 2.24 -9.90
C ALA A 113 -10.57 2.14 -8.38
N PHE A 114 -9.58 2.52 -7.57
CA PHE A 114 -9.74 2.54 -6.12
C PHE A 114 -10.58 3.71 -5.65
N ASP A 115 -10.48 4.87 -6.29
CA ASP A 115 -11.35 6.02 -5.98
C ASP A 115 -12.83 5.63 -6.19
N ARG A 116 -13.16 5.00 -7.32
CA ARG A 116 -14.50 4.45 -7.58
C ARG A 116 -14.92 3.36 -6.60
N LEU A 117 -13.99 2.53 -6.16
CA LEU A 117 -14.25 1.50 -5.15
C LEU A 117 -14.65 2.13 -3.82
N VAL A 118 -13.93 3.16 -3.36
CA VAL A 118 -14.23 3.90 -2.13
C VAL A 118 -15.60 4.56 -2.22
N GLU A 119 -15.89 5.23 -3.34
CA GLU A 119 -17.19 5.86 -3.59
C GLU A 119 -18.34 4.84 -3.54
N ARG A 120 -18.20 3.72 -4.26
CA ARG A 120 -19.22 2.66 -4.29
C ARG A 120 -19.42 2.01 -2.93
N PHE A 121 -18.34 1.75 -2.19
CA PHE A 121 -18.42 1.17 -0.85
C PHE A 121 -19.16 2.09 0.11
N ASN A 122 -18.80 3.38 0.14
CA ASN A 122 -19.47 4.37 0.98
C ASN A 122 -20.94 4.54 0.60
N ALA A 123 -21.27 4.63 -0.70
CA ALA A 123 -22.64 4.74 -1.17
C ALA A 123 -23.50 3.50 -0.82
N GLY A 124 -22.93 2.29 -0.94
CA GLY A 124 -23.62 1.04 -0.64
C GLY A 124 -23.82 0.76 0.85
N THR A 125 -22.97 1.32 1.71
CA THR A 125 -23.00 1.08 3.18
C THR A 125 -23.52 2.27 3.98
N GLY A 126 -23.72 3.43 3.35
CA GLY A 126 -24.05 4.69 4.04
C GLY A 126 -22.89 5.27 4.87
N ARG A 127 -21.65 4.78 4.65
CA ARG A 127 -20.45 5.26 5.36
C ARG A 127 -19.84 6.49 4.67
N SER A 128 -18.88 7.09 5.37
CA SER A 128 -18.04 8.17 4.85
C SER A 128 -16.57 7.90 5.20
N LEU A 129 -16.07 6.73 4.78
CA LEU A 129 -14.68 6.34 5.00
C LEU A 129 -13.75 7.04 4.01
N THR A 130 -12.55 7.39 4.47
CA THR A 130 -11.51 7.94 3.61
C THR A 130 -10.85 6.83 2.77
N PRO A 131 -10.10 7.18 1.69
CA PRO A 131 -9.31 6.19 0.95
C PRO A 131 -8.31 5.43 1.84
N HIS A 132 -7.75 6.09 2.86
CA HIS A 132 -6.88 5.44 3.85
C HIS A 132 -7.64 4.37 4.64
N ASP A 133 -8.83 4.70 5.15
CA ASP A 133 -9.68 3.80 5.94
C ASP A 133 -10.08 2.56 5.14
N VAL A 134 -10.55 2.76 3.91
CA VAL A 134 -10.91 1.66 3.01
C VAL A 134 -9.68 0.81 2.67
N TRP A 135 -8.51 1.42 2.45
CA TRP A 135 -7.29 0.65 2.21
C TRP A 135 -6.92 -0.20 3.43
N ARG A 136 -7.01 0.34 4.64
CA ARG A 136 -6.76 -0.39 5.89
C ARG A 136 -7.72 -1.58 6.08
N LEU A 137 -8.97 -1.44 5.64
CA LEU A 137 -9.93 -2.54 5.59
C LEU A 137 -9.53 -3.62 4.58
N VAL A 138 -9.21 -3.23 3.34
CA VAL A 138 -8.78 -4.14 2.27
C VAL A 138 -7.51 -4.90 2.68
N ALA A 139 -6.54 -4.22 3.30
CA ALA A 139 -5.32 -4.84 3.80
C ALA A 139 -5.56 -5.82 4.96
N ARG A 140 -6.61 -5.61 5.76
CA ARG A 140 -7.04 -6.56 6.81
C ARG A 140 -7.69 -7.80 6.20
N LEU A 141 -8.56 -7.65 5.21
CA LEU A 141 -9.31 -8.75 4.59
C LEU A 141 -8.41 -9.74 3.81
N ALA A 142 -7.22 -9.30 3.41
CA ALA A 142 -6.26 -10.12 2.66
C ALA A 142 -5.22 -10.84 3.55
N LYS A 143 -5.41 -10.85 4.87
CA LYS A 143 -4.59 -11.60 5.84
C LYS A 143 -5.25 -12.91 6.19
#